data_AF-A0A9P6J5P0-F1
#
_entry.id   AF-A0A9P6J5P0-F1
#
_cell.length_a   1.000
_cell.length_b   1.000
_cell.length_c   1.000
_cell.angle_alpha   90.00
_cell.angle_beta   90.00
_cell.angle_gamma   90.00
#
_symmetry.space_group_name_H-M   'P 1'
#
loop_
_entity.id
_entity.type
_entity.pdbx_description
1 polymer ?
#
loop_
_entity_poly.entity_id
_entity_poly.type
_entity_poly.pdbx_seq_one_letter_code
_entity_poly.pdbx_strand_id
1 'polypeptide(L)'
;MRFSPLITLVLVTLTSWLFLCYAAPILPSATDLLDSISPESEAKFEIGDTAHAQVQVNDAALRELNPLVKLTFQRAIPKPDVNEVIISLALQELETDGVDFEILESYRGDPTRSNRYRVRYSFKDGNGASHFADSAVFHLSPTQQT
;
A
#
# COMPACT_ATOMS: atom_id res chain seq x y z
N MET A 1 64.60 -38.00 2.06
CA MET A 1 63.38 -37.16 2.12
C MET A 1 62.71 -37.20 0.76
N ARG A 2 61.59 -37.94 0.64
CA ARG A 2 60.81 -38.07 -0.60
C ARG A 2 59.46 -37.39 -0.35
N PHE A 3 59.20 -36.30 -1.05
CA PHE A 3 57.91 -35.60 -1.02
C PHE A 3 56.94 -36.31 -1.97
N SER A 4 55.79 -36.75 -1.44
CA SER A 4 54.69 -37.31 -2.24
C SER A 4 53.95 -36.21 -3.00
N PRO A 5 53.61 -36.43 -4.28
CA PRO A 5 52.77 -35.54 -5.08
C PRO A 5 51.31 -35.99 -4.94
N LEU A 6 50.65 -35.60 -3.86
CA LEU A 6 49.24 -35.94 -3.62
C LEU A 6 48.53 -34.78 -2.92
N ILE A 7 48.76 -33.57 -3.43
CA ILE A 7 47.97 -32.37 -3.09
C ILE A 7 47.64 -31.70 -4.41
N THR A 8 46.82 -32.37 -5.21
CA THR A 8 46.21 -31.82 -6.41
C THR A 8 44.82 -32.46 -6.44
N LEU A 9 43.77 -31.63 -6.49
CA LEU A 9 42.39 -31.86 -6.00
C LEU A 9 42.25 -31.45 -4.52
N VAL A 10 41.47 -30.46 -4.10
CA VAL A 10 40.27 -29.82 -4.68
C VAL A 10 40.29 -28.38 -4.17
N LEU A 11 40.53 -27.40 -5.04
CA LEU A 11 40.39 -25.99 -4.68
C LEU A 11 39.80 -25.19 -5.85
N VAL A 12 38.71 -25.70 -6.41
CA VAL A 12 37.82 -24.95 -7.30
C VAL A 12 36.41 -25.40 -6.95
N THR A 13 35.49 -24.43 -6.91
CA THR A 13 34.05 -24.52 -6.58
C THR A 13 33.69 -24.34 -5.09
N LEU A 14 34.03 -23.18 -4.52
CA LEU A 14 33.36 -22.65 -3.33
C LEU A 14 32.73 -21.28 -3.63
N THR A 15 32.05 -21.15 -4.77
CA THR A 15 31.35 -19.90 -5.16
C THR A 15 30.13 -20.22 -6.02
N SER A 16 29.11 -20.79 -5.40
CA SER A 16 27.70 -20.86 -5.85
C SER A 16 26.97 -21.63 -4.77
N TRP A 17 25.66 -21.48 -4.61
CA TRP A 17 24.84 -22.10 -3.54
C TRP A 17 24.67 -21.28 -2.25
N LEU A 18 24.83 -19.96 -2.31
CA LEU A 18 24.19 -19.03 -1.37
C LEU A 18 23.30 -18.03 -2.14
N PHE A 19 22.47 -18.58 -3.01
CA PHE A 19 21.25 -17.93 -3.52
C PHE A 19 20.07 -18.88 -3.25
N LEU A 20 20.00 -19.44 -2.03
CA LEU A 20 18.73 -19.93 -1.53
C LEU A 20 17.92 -18.71 -1.12
N CYS A 21 17.09 -18.27 -2.06
CA CYS A 21 15.81 -17.63 -1.86
C CYS A 21 15.61 -17.02 -0.47
N TYR A 22 16.09 -15.79 -0.28
CA TYR A 22 15.36 -14.82 0.52
C TYR A 22 14.10 -14.46 -0.28
N ALA A 23 13.22 -15.44 -0.48
CA ALA A 23 11.83 -15.13 -0.71
C ALA A 23 11.41 -14.51 0.63
N ALA A 24 11.25 -13.18 0.65
CA ALA A 24 10.58 -12.54 1.76
C ALA A 24 9.34 -13.38 2.07
N PRO A 25 9.03 -13.65 3.36
CA PRO A 25 7.81 -14.36 3.70
C PRO A 25 6.69 -13.66 2.95
N ILE A 26 5.98 -14.42 2.12
CA ILE A 26 4.78 -13.93 1.45
C ILE A 26 3.80 -13.76 2.60
N LEU A 27 3.86 -12.59 3.25
CA LEU A 27 2.81 -12.15 4.15
C LEU A 27 1.51 -12.29 3.37
N PRO A 28 0.42 -12.79 3.98
CA PRO A 28 -0.87 -12.79 3.32
C PRO A 28 -1.07 -11.40 2.74
N SER A 29 -1.22 -11.31 1.42
CA SER A 29 -1.46 -10.03 0.79
C SER A 29 -2.75 -9.52 1.40
N ALA A 30 -2.73 -8.30 1.95
CA ALA A 30 -3.89 -7.77 2.66
C ALA A 30 -5.16 -7.61 1.77
N THR A 31 -5.06 -7.89 0.47
CA THR A 31 -6.17 -8.21 -0.43
C THR A 31 -7.03 -9.42 -0.01
N ASP A 32 -6.51 -10.36 0.79
CA ASP A 32 -7.35 -11.44 1.35
C ASP A 32 -8.23 -10.96 2.51
N LEU A 33 -7.89 -9.81 3.11
CA LEU A 33 -8.52 -9.28 4.32
C LEU A 33 -9.43 -8.09 4.04
N LEU A 34 -9.02 -7.23 3.11
CA LEU A 34 -9.68 -5.99 2.74
C LEU A 34 -9.68 -5.80 1.22
N ASP A 35 -10.84 -5.44 0.66
CA ASP A 35 -10.99 -4.99 -0.72
C ASP A 35 -11.44 -3.53 -0.74
N SER A 36 -10.62 -2.63 -1.30
CA SER A 36 -11.06 -1.25 -1.49
C SER A 36 -12.06 -1.17 -2.64
N ILE A 37 -13.24 -0.62 -2.36
CA ILE A 37 -14.32 -0.46 -3.34
C ILE A 37 -14.31 0.96 -3.92
N SER A 38 -13.94 1.96 -3.12
CA SER A 38 -13.91 3.36 -3.53
C SER A 38 -12.62 4.05 -3.04
N PRO A 39 -12.03 4.97 -3.85
CA PRO A 39 -12.50 5.44 -5.16
C PRO A 39 -12.34 4.45 -6.31
N GLU A 40 -13.22 4.58 -7.33
CA GLU A 40 -13.16 3.80 -8.56
C GLU A 40 -11.91 4.13 -9.40
N SER A 41 -11.51 3.18 -10.24
CA SER A 41 -10.35 3.35 -11.12
C SER A 41 -10.56 4.50 -12.10
N GLU A 42 -9.56 5.36 -12.19
CA GLU A 42 -9.52 6.54 -13.08
C GLU A 42 -10.64 7.57 -12.81
N ALA A 43 -11.30 7.49 -11.65
CA ALA A 43 -12.24 8.52 -11.20
C ALA A 43 -11.57 9.91 -11.19
N LYS A 44 -12.35 10.96 -11.43
CA LYS A 44 -11.87 12.34 -11.46
C LYS A 44 -12.65 13.15 -10.44
N PHE A 45 -11.93 13.78 -9.53
CA PHE A 45 -12.50 14.72 -8.57
C PHE A 45 -11.97 16.12 -8.84
N GLU A 46 -12.84 17.11 -8.76
CA GLU A 46 -12.49 18.52 -8.77
C GLU A 46 -12.20 19.02 -7.36
N ILE A 47 -11.52 20.16 -7.29
CA ILE A 47 -11.31 20.83 -6.00
C ILE A 47 -12.65 21.37 -5.50
N GLY A 48 -13.00 21.03 -4.27
CA GLY A 48 -14.31 21.26 -3.66
C GLY A 48 -15.24 20.06 -3.72
N ASP A 49 -14.91 19.00 -4.47
CA ASP A 49 -15.71 17.78 -4.48
C ASP A 49 -15.59 17.03 -3.16
N THR A 50 -16.63 16.26 -2.84
CA THR A 50 -16.58 15.26 -1.76
C THR A 50 -16.28 13.90 -2.38
N ALA A 51 -15.15 13.31 -2.02
CA ALA A 51 -14.79 11.97 -2.41
C ALA A 51 -15.21 10.97 -1.33
N HIS A 52 -15.82 9.87 -1.77
CA HIS A 52 -16.19 8.76 -0.89
C HIS A 52 -15.08 7.70 -0.91
N ALA A 53 -14.62 7.27 0.26
CA ALA A 53 -13.63 6.21 0.40
C ALA A 53 -14.23 5.04 1.18
N GLN A 54 -14.30 3.88 0.55
CA GLN A 54 -14.89 2.67 1.12
C GLN A 54 -13.97 1.46 0.96
N VAL A 55 -14.01 0.61 2.00
CA VAL A 55 -13.35 -0.69 2.02
C VAL A 55 -14.33 -1.77 2.48
N GLN A 56 -14.28 -2.92 1.83
CA GLN A 56 -14.96 -4.14 2.22
C GLN A 56 -14.02 -5.02 3.03
N VAL A 57 -14.50 -5.51 4.16
CA VAL A 57 -13.80 -6.48 5.01
C VAL A 57 -14.19 -7.86 4.56
N ASN A 58 -13.24 -8.69 4.15
CA ASN A 58 -13.54 -10.06 3.72
C ASN A 58 -13.43 -11.07 4.88
N ASP A 59 -12.64 -10.74 5.90
CA ASP A 59 -12.43 -11.60 7.07
C ASP A 59 -13.44 -11.30 8.20
N ALA A 60 -14.15 -12.33 8.65
CA ALA A 60 -15.17 -12.21 9.70
C ALA A 60 -14.55 -11.92 11.09
N ALA A 61 -13.38 -12.48 11.39
CA ALA A 61 -12.70 -12.24 12.65
C ALA A 61 -12.17 -10.81 12.76
N LEU A 62 -11.75 -10.21 11.64
CA LEU A 62 -11.39 -8.78 11.61
C LEU A 62 -12.59 -7.87 11.88
N ARG A 63 -13.79 -8.23 11.39
CA ARG A 63 -15.02 -7.48 11.69
C ARG A 63 -15.36 -7.53 13.17
N GLU A 64 -15.20 -8.69 13.81
CA GLU A 64 -15.43 -8.86 15.25
C GLU A 64 -14.37 -8.13 16.11
N LEU A 65 -13.12 -8.12 15.66
CA LEU A 65 -12.03 -7.42 16.35
C LEU A 65 -12.17 -5.89 16.27
N ASN A 66 -12.79 -5.39 15.20
CA ASN A 66 -12.98 -3.97 14.89
C ASN A 66 -11.70 -3.14 15.14
N PRO A 67 -10.60 -3.42 14.44
CA PRO A 67 -9.34 -2.75 14.70
C PRO A 67 -9.39 -1.29 14.24
N LEU A 68 -8.59 -0.44 14.90
CA LEU A 68 -8.38 0.94 14.46
C LEU A 68 -7.81 0.95 13.03
N VAL A 69 -8.52 1.60 12.10
CA VAL A 69 -8.07 1.72 10.72
C VAL A 69 -7.52 3.10 10.47
N LYS A 70 -6.37 3.16 9.82
CA LYS A 70 -5.80 4.39 9.29
C LYS A 70 -6.04 4.45 7.79
N LEU A 71 -6.85 5.42 7.37
CA LEU A 71 -7.05 5.80 5.99
C LEU A 71 -6.01 6.86 5.61
N THR A 72 -5.24 6.59 4.56
CA THR A 72 -4.16 7.46 4.10
C THR A 72 -4.39 7.82 2.64
N PHE A 73 -4.72 9.08 2.37
CA PHE A 73 -4.75 9.60 1.02
C PHE A 73 -3.33 9.96 0.60
N GLN A 74 -2.89 9.44 -0.54
CA GLN A 74 -1.52 9.56 -0.99
C GLN A 74 -1.43 9.74 -2.50
N ARG A 75 -0.40 10.46 -2.94
CA ARG A 75 -0.07 10.55 -4.36
C ARG A 75 0.43 9.20 -4.84
N ALA A 76 -0.20 8.67 -5.89
CA ALA A 76 0.17 7.41 -6.52
C ALA A 76 1.33 7.66 -7.51
N ILE A 77 2.55 7.39 -7.05
CA ILE A 77 3.75 7.49 -7.89
C ILE A 77 4.26 6.09 -8.29
N PRO A 78 5.02 5.96 -9.39
CA PRO A 78 5.52 4.67 -9.88
C PRO A 78 6.39 3.87 -8.89
N LYS A 79 6.85 4.49 -7.80
CA LYS A 79 7.58 3.83 -6.71
C LYS A 79 6.68 3.75 -5.46
N PRO A 80 6.01 2.61 -5.21
CA PRO A 80 5.00 2.50 -4.16
C PRO A 80 5.54 2.73 -2.74
N ASP A 81 6.83 2.49 -2.51
CA ASP A 81 7.48 2.74 -1.21
C ASP A 81 7.74 4.22 -0.93
N VAL A 82 7.56 5.08 -1.93
CA VAL A 82 7.93 6.51 -1.89
C VAL A 82 6.69 7.40 -2.03
N ASN A 83 5.48 6.85 -1.89
CA ASN A 83 4.26 7.65 -2.03
C ASN A 83 4.22 8.79 -1.01
N GLU A 84 3.77 9.94 -1.50
CA GLU A 84 3.62 11.16 -0.70
C GLU A 84 2.26 11.13 -0.01
N VAL A 85 2.27 11.06 1.32
CA VAL A 85 1.05 11.14 2.13
C VAL A 85 0.55 12.58 2.12
N ILE A 86 -0.71 12.76 1.73
CA ILE A 86 -1.37 14.06 1.66
C ILE A 86 -2.20 14.30 2.93
N ILE A 87 -3.04 13.33 3.29
CA ILE A 87 -3.82 13.34 4.53
C ILE A 87 -3.88 11.93 5.12
N SER A 88 -3.97 11.86 6.43
CA SER A 88 -4.23 10.63 7.18
C SER A 88 -5.40 10.86 8.13
N LEU A 89 -6.37 9.97 8.06
CA LEU A 89 -7.53 9.93 8.93
C LEU A 89 -7.45 8.64 9.76
N ALA A 90 -7.60 8.76 11.08
CA ALA A 90 -7.76 7.60 11.94
C ALA A 90 -9.25 7.36 12.14
N LEU A 91 -9.71 6.18 11.74
CA LEU A 91 -11.07 5.72 11.90
C LEU A 91 -11.11 4.84 13.15
N GLN A 92 -11.98 5.19 14.09
CA GLN A 92 -12.15 4.43 15.33
C GLN A 92 -12.63 3.01 15.06
N GLU A 93 -13.36 2.83 13.96
CA GLU A 93 -13.94 1.57 13.56
C GLU A 93 -13.60 1.29 12.10
N LEU A 94 -13.77 0.03 11.73
CA LEU A 94 -13.68 -0.40 10.35
C LEU A 94 -15.00 0.01 9.66
N GLU A 95 -15.09 1.30 9.30
CA GLU A 95 -16.25 1.94 8.67
C GLU A 95 -16.59 1.24 7.35
N THR A 96 -17.48 0.24 7.40
CA THR A 96 -17.90 -0.52 6.21
C THR A 96 -18.68 0.34 5.23
N ASP A 97 -19.34 1.38 5.73
CA ASP A 97 -20.11 2.33 4.94
C ASP A 97 -19.21 3.39 4.30
N GLY A 98 -17.91 3.38 4.60
CA GLY A 98 -16.93 4.31 4.07
C GLY A 98 -16.93 5.66 4.76
N VAL A 99 -16.09 6.55 4.26
CA VAL A 99 -15.87 7.90 4.81
C VAL A 99 -15.81 8.90 3.68
N ASP A 100 -16.55 9.98 3.85
CA ASP A 100 -16.51 11.14 2.96
C ASP A 100 -15.42 12.12 3.40
N PHE A 101 -14.68 12.65 2.42
CA PHE A 101 -13.71 13.70 2.65
C PHE A 101 -13.73 14.71 1.51
N GLU A 102 -13.57 15.99 1.86
CA GLU A 102 -13.51 17.08 0.89
C GLU A 102 -12.14 17.14 0.20
N ILE A 103 -12.14 17.34 -1.12
CA ILE A 103 -10.92 17.54 -1.91
C ILE A 103 -10.51 19.02 -1.83
N LEU A 104 -9.44 19.29 -1.10
CA LEU A 104 -8.91 20.64 -0.91
C LEU A 104 -7.83 20.98 -1.95
N GLU A 105 -7.67 22.25 -2.30
CA GLU A 105 -6.60 22.72 -3.22
C GLU A 105 -5.21 22.30 -2.75
N SER A 106 -4.99 22.26 -1.42
CA SER A 106 -3.72 21.84 -0.81
C SER A 106 -3.31 20.41 -1.17
N TYR A 107 -4.25 19.56 -1.57
CA TYR A 107 -4.00 18.16 -1.94
C TYR A 107 -3.35 18.01 -3.31
N ARG A 108 -3.57 18.98 -4.19
CA ARG A 108 -3.00 19.00 -5.52
C ARG A 108 -1.48 19.17 -5.48
N GLY A 109 -0.98 19.99 -4.55
CA GLY A 109 0.44 20.31 -4.42
C GLY A 109 1.00 20.91 -5.72
N ASP A 110 2.26 20.60 -6.03
CA ASP A 110 2.92 21.06 -7.24
C ASP A 110 2.26 20.47 -8.52
N PRO A 111 1.75 21.31 -9.45
CA PRO A 111 1.05 20.86 -10.65
C PRO A 111 1.97 20.17 -11.69
N THR A 112 3.29 20.24 -11.52
CA THR A 112 4.25 19.51 -12.36
C THR A 112 4.42 18.05 -11.96
N ARG A 113 3.85 17.65 -10.81
CA ARG A 113 3.87 16.27 -10.29
C ARG A 113 2.67 15.47 -10.79
N SER A 114 2.75 14.15 -10.59
CA SER A 114 1.66 13.20 -10.88
C SER A 114 0.36 13.64 -10.22
N ASN A 115 -0.70 13.82 -11.01
CA ASN A 115 -2.06 14.06 -10.52
C ASN A 115 -2.81 12.77 -10.18
N ARG A 116 -2.09 11.65 -10.08
CA ARG A 116 -2.61 10.33 -9.74
C ARG A 116 -2.55 10.16 -8.23
N TYR A 117 -3.63 9.68 -7.65
CA TYR A 117 -3.79 9.48 -6.22
C TYR A 117 -4.44 8.13 -5.92
N ARG A 118 -4.34 7.73 -4.66
CA ARG A 118 -4.99 6.53 -4.13
C ARG A 118 -5.24 6.69 -2.64
N VAL A 119 -6.19 5.93 -2.12
CA VAL A 119 -6.44 5.77 -0.69
C VAL A 119 -5.81 4.46 -0.23
N ARG A 120 -5.11 4.49 0.91
CA ARG A 120 -4.58 3.30 1.58
C ARG A 120 -5.28 3.11 2.90
N TYR A 121 -5.91 1.97 3.07
CA TYR A 121 -6.46 1.51 4.34
C TYR A 121 -5.39 0.66 4.99
N SER A 122 -5.05 0.96 6.24
CA SER A 122 -4.02 0.23 6.97
C SER A 122 -4.45 0.00 8.40
N PHE A 123 -4.20 -1.19 8.95
CA PHE A 123 -4.53 -1.51 10.33
C PHE A 123 -3.50 -2.49 10.90
N LYS A 124 -3.53 -2.65 12.22
CA LYS A 124 -2.79 -3.71 12.92
C LYS A 124 -3.77 -4.75 13.43
N ASP A 125 -3.45 -6.02 13.22
CA ASP A 125 -4.24 -7.10 13.81
C ASP A 125 -3.91 -7.30 15.30
N GLY A 126 -4.67 -8.17 15.97
CA GLY A 126 -4.47 -8.49 17.38
C GLY A 126 -3.11 -9.11 17.72
N ASN A 127 -2.37 -9.60 16.71
CA ASN A 127 -1.01 -10.14 16.85
C ASN A 127 0.07 -9.07 16.58
N GLY A 128 -0.32 -7.85 16.25
CA GLY A 128 0.56 -6.72 15.96
C GLY A 128 1.11 -6.70 14.53
N ALA A 129 0.69 -7.61 13.65
CA ALA A 129 1.05 -7.56 12.24
C ALA A 129 0.30 -6.43 11.53
N SER A 130 0.98 -5.76 10.59
CA SER A 130 0.42 -4.63 9.84
C SER A 130 -0.09 -5.09 8.48
N HIS A 131 -1.31 -4.70 8.17
CA HIS A 131 -2.02 -5.05 6.94
C HIS A 131 -2.46 -3.77 6.22
N PHE A 132 -2.53 -3.81 4.89
CA PHE A 132 -3.02 -2.67 4.12
C PHE A 132 -3.68 -3.04 2.79
N ALA A 133 -4.73 -2.32 2.43
CA ALA A 133 -5.32 -2.36 1.09
C ALA A 133 -5.21 -0.99 0.43
N ASP A 134 -4.88 -0.97 -0.86
CA ASP A 134 -4.86 0.24 -1.67
C ASP A 134 -6.12 0.29 -2.54
N SER A 135 -6.74 1.47 -2.67
CA SER A 135 -7.76 1.72 -3.67
C SER A 135 -7.20 1.68 -5.08
N ALA A 136 -8.10 1.66 -6.06
CA ALA A 136 -7.74 1.99 -7.42
C ALA A 136 -7.17 3.42 -7.49
N VAL A 137 -6.40 3.69 -8.54
CA VAL A 137 -5.83 5.01 -8.78
C VAL A 137 -6.90 5.93 -9.36
N PHE A 138 -6.98 7.16 -8.86
CA PHE A 138 -7.88 8.21 -9.33
C PHE A 138 -7.12 9.53 -9.52
N HIS A 139 -7.79 10.56 -10.04
CA HIS A 139 -7.17 11.82 -10.44
C HIS A 139 -7.85 13.03 -9.81
N LEU A 140 -7.05 14.05 -9.51
CA LEU A 140 -7.55 15.38 -9.16
C LEU A 140 -7.45 16.32 -10.35
N SER A 141 -8.50 17.10 -10.60
CA SER A 141 -8.57 18.13 -11.65
C SER A 141 -8.76 19.51 -11.02
N PRO A 142 -8.19 20.58 -11.61
CA PRO A 142 -8.51 21.94 -11.18
C PRO A 142 -10.00 22.23 -11.42
N THR A 143 -10.60 23.06 -10.57
CA THR A 143 -12.00 23.51 -10.71
C THR A 143 -12.23 24.08 -12.11
N GLN A 144 -13.29 23.65 -12.81
CA GLN A 144 -13.71 24.36 -14.01
C GLN A 144 -14.21 25.75 -13.61
N GLN A 145 -13.42 26.79 -13.90
CA GLN A 145 -13.92 28.17 -13.84
C GLN A 145 -14.96 28.34 -14.95
N THR A 146 -16.24 28.24 -14.60
CA THR A 146 -17.36 28.74 -15.42
C THR A 146 -17.53 30.23 -15.24
#